data_AF-A0A2E2U5Z9-F1
#
_entry.id   AF-A0A2E2U5Z9-F1
#
_cell.length_a   1.000
_cell.length_b   1.000
_cell.length_c   1.000
_cell.angle_alpha   90.00
_cell.angle_beta   90.00
_cell.angle_gamma   90.00
#
_symmetry.space_group_name_H-M   'P 1'
#
loop_
_entity.id
_entity.type
_entity.pdbx_description
1 polymer ?
#
loop_
_entity_poly.entity_id
_entity_poly.type
_entity_poly.pdbx_seq_one_letter_code
_entity_poly.pdbx_strand_id
1 'polypeptide(L)'
;MSSSVFFQVQSFIIVALMLYGVSQRKIRFKHMRIMKIVIAWDLLLVAQIELTRQAINTASKAMTNPWFLNFHISLAVSTVLLYFCLLYTGTRLNKGDESIRKWHKPLGLTTVVFRLATLVTSLIIEVP
;
A
#
# COMPACT_ATOMS: atom_id res chain seq x y z
N MET A 1 -18.00 3.47 15.48
CA MET A 1 -16.55 3.42 15.17
C MET A 1 -16.19 4.71 14.47
N SER A 2 -15.09 5.36 14.81
CA SER A 2 -14.57 6.50 14.03
C SER A 2 -14.05 6.01 12.68
N SER A 3 -14.08 6.87 11.67
CA SER A 3 -13.60 6.56 10.31
C SER A 3 -12.12 6.13 10.31
N SER A 4 -11.31 6.65 11.24
CA SER A 4 -9.89 6.30 11.36
C SER A 4 -9.67 4.84 11.76
N VAL A 5 -10.39 4.31 12.77
CA VAL A 5 -10.29 2.90 13.17
C VAL A 5 -10.64 1.97 12.01
N PHE A 6 -11.65 2.34 11.20
CA PHE A 6 -12.02 1.56 10.03
C PHE A 6 -10.89 1.51 8.98
N PHE A 7 -10.22 2.63 8.71
CA PHE A 7 -9.08 2.67 7.78
C PHE A 7 -7.86 1.90 8.30
N GLN A 8 -7.57 1.97 9.61
CA GLN A 8 -6.49 1.19 10.22
C GLN A 8 -6.70 -0.32 10.07
N VAL A 9 -7.91 -0.80 10.37
CA VAL A 9 -8.24 -2.23 10.25
C VAL A 9 -8.08 -2.70 8.81
N GLN A 10 -8.56 -1.92 7.83
CA GLN A 10 -8.33 -2.23 6.42
C GLN A 10 -6.84 -2.29 6.07
N SER A 11 -6.05 -1.29 6.50
CA SER A 11 -4.61 -1.22 6.26
C SER A 11 -3.89 -2.46 6.81
N PHE A 12 -4.25 -2.90 8.02
CA PHE A 12 -3.70 -4.10 8.63
C PHE A 12 -4.04 -5.37 7.84
N ILE A 13 -5.30 -5.54 7.43
CA ILE A 13 -5.75 -6.68 6.62
C ILE A 13 -5.02 -6.71 5.27
N ILE A 14 -4.86 -5.56 4.62
CA ILE A 14 -4.15 -5.45 3.34
C ILE A 14 -2.69 -5.88 3.49
N VAL A 15 -2.00 -5.44 4.53
CA VAL A 15 -0.62 -5.86 4.82
C VAL A 15 -0.53 -7.36 5.08
N ALA A 16 -1.45 -7.92 5.87
CA ALA A 16 -1.49 -9.36 6.13
C ALA A 16 -1.70 -10.16 4.82
N LEU A 17 -2.63 -9.74 3.97
CA LEU A 17 -2.87 -10.35 2.66
C LEU A 17 -1.69 -10.16 1.71
N MET A 18 -0.99 -9.03 1.76
CA MET A 18 0.23 -8.79 1.00
C MET A 18 1.32 -9.80 1.36
N LEU A 19 1.61 -9.96 2.65
CA LEU A 19 2.60 -10.92 3.14
C LEU A 19 2.20 -12.35 2.76
N TYR A 20 0.92 -12.70 2.89
CA TYR A 20 0.41 -13.98 2.41
C TYR A 20 0.63 -14.15 0.90
N GLY A 21 0.27 -13.16 0.08
CA GLY A 21 0.48 -13.18 -1.37
C GLY A 21 1.95 -13.37 -1.77
N VAL A 22 2.88 -12.74 -1.03
CA VAL A 22 4.33 -12.92 -1.22
C VAL A 22 4.78 -14.32 -0.83
N SER A 23 4.23 -14.94 0.22
CA SER A 23 4.53 -16.33 0.59
C SER A 23 4.15 -17.33 -0.52
N GLN A 24 3.08 -17.02 -1.26
CA GLN A 24 2.57 -17.85 -2.36
C GLN A 24 3.35 -17.68 -3.68
N ARG A 25 4.48 -16.97 -3.69
CA ARG A 25 5.31 -16.71 -4.90
C ARG A 25 5.73 -17.94 -5.70
N LYS A 26 5.74 -19.13 -5.07
CA LYS A 26 6.02 -20.42 -5.75
C LYS A 26 4.90 -20.81 -6.71
N ILE A 27 3.65 -20.48 -6.37
CA ILE A 27 2.46 -20.77 -7.18
C ILE A 27 2.03 -19.49 -7.89
N ARG A 28 2.61 -19.26 -9.08
CA ARG A 28 2.47 -18.02 -9.87
C ARG A 28 1.02 -17.54 -9.98
N PHE A 29 0.09 -18.42 -10.33
CA PHE A 29 -1.32 -18.08 -10.50
C PHE A 29 -1.94 -17.53 -9.21
N LYS A 30 -1.71 -18.20 -8.06
CA LYS A 30 -2.21 -17.75 -6.76
C LYS A 30 -1.59 -16.42 -6.36
N HIS A 31 -0.26 -16.30 -6.47
CA HIS A 31 0.47 -15.07 -6.18
C HIS A 31 -0.11 -13.88 -6.94
N MET A 32 -0.25 -13.98 -8.26
CA MET A 32 -0.76 -12.87 -9.08
C MET A 32 -2.20 -12.49 -8.72
N ARG A 33 -3.07 -13.47 -8.48
CA ARG A 33 -4.47 -13.21 -8.13
C ARG A 33 -4.56 -12.45 -6.81
N ILE A 34 -3.85 -12.90 -5.79
CA ILE A 34 -3.82 -12.27 -4.47
C ILE A 34 -3.22 -10.87 -4.56
N MET A 35 -2.06 -10.72 -5.20
CA MET A 35 -1.38 -9.42 -5.26
C MET A 35 -2.17 -8.36 -6.04
N LYS A 36 -2.89 -8.74 -7.10
CA LYS A 36 -3.79 -7.80 -7.80
C LYS A 36 -4.92 -7.30 -6.91
N ILE A 37 -5.52 -8.19 -6.12
CA ILE A 37 -6.58 -7.83 -5.17
C ILE A 37 -6.01 -6.91 -4.09
N VAL A 38 -4.86 -7.27 -3.51
CA VAL A 38 -4.16 -6.44 -2.50
C VAL A 38 -3.88 -5.05 -3.03
N ILE A 39 -3.29 -4.93 -4.22
CA ILE A 39 -2.96 -3.63 -4.83
C ILE A 39 -4.24 -2.82 -5.10
N ALA A 40 -5.27 -3.44 -5.68
CA ALA A 40 -6.52 -2.75 -5.98
C ALA A 40 -7.21 -2.25 -4.71
N TRP A 41 -7.25 -3.07 -3.65
CA TRP A 41 -7.83 -2.67 -2.37
C TRP A 41 -7.00 -1.57 -1.69
N ASP A 42 -5.67 -1.65 -1.76
CA ASP A 42 -4.83 -0.60 -1.17
C ASP A 42 -4.97 0.74 -1.89
N LEU A 43 -5.09 0.74 -3.22
CA LEU A 43 -5.41 1.95 -3.99
C LEU A 43 -6.78 2.53 -3.61
N LEU A 44 -7.78 1.65 -3.40
CA LEU A 44 -9.11 2.07 -2.93
C LEU A 44 -9.03 2.70 -1.53
N LEU A 45 -8.27 2.09 -0.60
CA LEU A 45 -8.09 2.61 0.75
C LEU A 45 -7.43 3.99 0.74
N VAL A 46 -6.37 4.18 -0.04
CA VAL A 46 -5.71 5.49 -0.18
C VAL A 46 -6.67 6.53 -0.74
N ALA A 47 -7.47 6.18 -1.75
CA ALA A 47 -8.50 7.08 -2.28
C ALA A 47 -9.58 7.43 -1.24
N GLN A 48 -10.04 6.46 -0.45
CA GLN A 48 -11.00 6.69 0.63
C GLN A 48 -10.46 7.67 1.68
N ILE A 49 -9.20 7.53 2.08
CA ILE A 49 -8.54 8.41 3.05
C ILE A 49 -8.44 9.84 2.49
N GLU A 50 -7.97 9.99 1.25
CA GLU A 50 -7.80 11.31 0.64
C GLU A 50 -9.13 12.06 0.45
N LEU A 51 -10.18 11.37 -0.03
CA LEU A 51 -11.52 11.95 -0.15
C LEU A 51 -12.06 12.40 1.22
N THR A 52 -11.84 11.61 2.27
CA THR A 52 -12.25 11.95 3.64
C THR A 52 -11.47 13.15 4.18
N ARG A 53 -10.16 13.20 3.93
CA ARG A 53 -9.27 14.28 4.36
C ARG A 53 -9.65 15.61 3.71
N GLN A 54 -9.97 15.61 2.42
CA GLN A 54 -10.43 16.82 1.72
C GLN A 54 -11.73 17.38 2.32
N ALA A 55 -12.67 16.51 2.65
CA ALA A 55 -13.92 16.91 3.32
C ALA A 55 -13.65 17.53 4.70
N ILE A 56 -12.77 16.93 5.50
CA ILE A 56 -12.41 17.42 6.84
C ILE A 56 -11.67 18.76 6.77
N ASN A 57 -10.68 18.89 5.89
CA ASN A 57 -9.89 20.13 5.75
C ASN A 57 -10.73 21.31 5.25
N THR A 58 -11.73 21.03 4.41
CA THR A 58 -12.69 22.04 3.95
C THR A 58 -13.59 22.51 5.11
N ALA A 59 -13.85 21.63 6.08
CA ALA A 59 -14.71 21.90 7.24
C ALA A 59 -13.95 22.35 8.51
N SER A 60 -12.63 22.13 8.62
CA SER A 60 -11.88 22.33 9.86
C SER A 60 -10.37 22.53 9.66
N LYS A 61 -9.74 23.35 10.51
CA LYS A 61 -8.26 23.48 10.60
C LYS A 61 -7.73 22.46 11.62
N ALA A 62 -7.47 21.23 11.21
CA ALA A 62 -6.93 20.20 12.10
C ALA A 62 -5.43 20.45 12.40
N MET A 63 -5.09 20.51 13.68
CA MET A 63 -3.70 20.59 14.17
C MET A 63 -3.10 19.18 14.25
N THR A 64 -2.44 18.75 13.19
CA THR A 64 -1.55 17.57 13.18
C THR A 64 -0.10 18.02 13.07
N ASN A 65 0.85 17.32 13.70
CA ASN A 65 2.27 17.54 13.48
C ASN A 65 2.59 17.38 11.97
N PRO A 66 2.90 18.46 11.24
CA PRO A 66 2.99 18.42 9.78
C PRO A 66 4.11 17.50 9.28
N TRP A 67 5.16 17.33 10.07
CA TRP A 67 6.34 16.57 9.66
C TRP A 67 6.04 15.07 9.53
N PHE A 68 5.47 14.46 10.57
CA PHE A 68 5.11 13.03 10.53
C PHE A 68 4.04 12.74 9.48
N LEU A 69 3.06 13.62 9.34
CA LEU A 69 2.02 13.50 8.33
C LEU A 69 2.60 13.53 6.90
N ASN A 70 3.48 14.48 6.61
CA ASN A 70 4.14 14.57 5.30
C ASN A 70 5.01 13.34 5.02
N PHE A 71 5.73 12.85 6.03
CA PHE A 71 6.52 11.63 5.90
C PHE A 71 5.66 10.41 5.55
N HIS A 72 4.55 10.18 6.28
CA HIS A 72 3.61 9.11 5.98
C HIS A 72 3.02 9.23 4.57
N ILE A 73 2.57 10.43 4.18
CA ILE A 73 2.04 10.67 2.83
C ILE A 73 3.10 10.35 1.77
N SER A 74 4.36 10.74 1.98
CA SER A 74 5.45 10.42 1.05
C SER A 74 5.65 8.90 0.85
N LEU A 75 5.53 8.12 1.93
CA LEU A 75 5.61 6.65 1.88
C LEU A 75 4.41 6.04 1.15
N ALA A 76 3.20 6.54 1.42
CA ALA A 76 1.98 6.09 0.76
C ALA A 76 2.03 6.35 -0.75
N VAL A 77 2.38 7.58 -1.17
CA VAL A 77 2.53 7.96 -2.58
C VAL A 77 3.62 7.11 -3.25
N SER A 78 4.76 6.92 -2.59
CA SER A 78 5.83 6.07 -3.11
C SER A 78 5.37 4.62 -3.30
N THR A 79 4.58 4.08 -2.37
CA THR A 79 3.99 2.74 -2.47
C THR A 79 3.06 2.62 -3.68
N VAL A 80 2.22 3.63 -3.91
CA VAL A 80 1.34 3.69 -5.09
C VAL A 80 2.15 3.67 -6.39
N LEU A 81 3.22 4.47 -6.48
CA LEU A 81 4.12 4.46 -7.64
C LEU A 81 4.79 3.10 -7.85
N LEU A 82 5.27 2.48 -6.76
CA LEU A 82 5.87 1.15 -6.79
C LEU A 82 4.88 0.07 -7.27
N TYR A 83 3.59 0.19 -6.94
CA TYR A 83 2.57 -0.73 -7.46
C TYR A 83 2.45 -0.69 -8.98
N PHE A 84 2.51 0.48 -9.61
CA PHE A 84 2.50 0.56 -11.08
C PHE A 84 3.72 -0.17 -11.67
N CYS A 85 4.91 0.03 -11.10
CA CYS A 85 6.11 -0.70 -11.49
C CYS A 85 5.98 -2.22 -11.30
N LEU A 86 5.36 -2.66 -10.20
CA LEU A 86 5.13 -4.08 -9.92
C LEU A 86 4.10 -4.72 -10.85
N LEU A 87 3.01 -4.02 -11.16
CA LEU A 87 2.00 -4.50 -12.12
C LEU A 87 2.61 -4.63 -13.51
N TYR A 88 3.42 -3.65 -13.93
CA TYR A 88 4.13 -3.68 -15.20
C TYR A 88 5.12 -4.85 -15.26
N THR A 89 6.05 -4.94 -14.31
CA THR A 89 7.07 -6.01 -14.28
C THR A 89 6.43 -7.40 -14.08
N GLY A 90 5.40 -7.51 -13.24
CA GLY A 90 4.66 -8.75 -13.00
C GLY A 90 3.91 -9.23 -14.25
N THR A 91 3.34 -8.31 -15.04
CA THR A 91 2.69 -8.63 -16.32
C THR A 91 3.69 -9.13 -17.36
N ARG A 92 4.87 -8.50 -17.47
CA ARG A 92 5.96 -8.99 -18.34
C ARG A 92 6.42 -10.37 -17.95
N LEU A 93 6.68 -10.57 -16.65
CA LEU A 93 7.06 -11.88 -16.13
C LEU A 93 5.98 -12.92 -16.44
N ASN A 94 4.69 -12.52 -16.46
CA ASN A 94 3.58 -13.44 -16.75
C ASN A 94 3.47 -13.81 -18.23
N LYS A 95 3.98 -12.96 -19.10
CA LYS A 95 4.13 -13.24 -20.53
C LYS A 95 5.37 -14.12 -20.83
N GLY A 96 6.11 -14.55 -19.80
CA GLY A 96 7.27 -15.43 -19.94
C GLY A 96 8.62 -14.72 -20.03
N ASP A 97 8.66 -13.38 -19.92
CA ASP A 97 9.91 -12.63 -19.93
C ASP A 97 10.65 -12.78 -18.59
N GLU A 98 11.49 -13.80 -18.47
CA GLU A 98 12.26 -14.10 -17.25
C GLU A 98 13.38 -13.08 -16.97
N SER A 99 13.80 -12.29 -17.97
CA SER A 99 14.85 -11.26 -17.80
C SER A 99 14.45 -10.17 -16.79
N ILE A 100 13.14 -9.92 -16.64
CA ILE A 100 12.60 -8.93 -15.71
C ILE A 100 12.60 -9.41 -14.25
N ARG A 101 12.75 -10.71 -13.98
CA ARG A 101 12.67 -11.29 -12.63
C ARG A 101 13.66 -10.65 -11.66
N LYS A 102 14.87 -10.33 -12.13
CA LYS A 102 15.93 -9.69 -11.35
C LYS A 102 15.56 -8.29 -10.87
N TRP A 103 14.66 -7.60 -11.57
CA TRP A 103 14.13 -6.29 -11.21
C TRP A 103 12.84 -6.43 -10.39
N HIS A 104 11.98 -7.38 -10.73
CA HIS A 104 10.69 -7.59 -10.06
C HIS A 104 10.84 -7.97 -8.58
N LYS A 105 11.77 -8.87 -8.26
CA LYS A 105 12.00 -9.31 -6.86
C LYS A 105 12.40 -8.16 -5.91
N PRO A 106 13.46 -7.37 -6.20
CA PRO A 106 13.82 -6.25 -5.34
C PRO A 106 12.73 -5.18 -5.29
N LEU A 107 12.08 -4.84 -6.42
CA LEU A 107 10.90 -3.96 -6.43
C LEU A 107 9.80 -4.45 -5.48
N GLY A 108 9.54 -5.76 -5.48
CA GLY A 108 8.54 -6.38 -4.59
C GLY A 108 8.90 -6.23 -3.13
N LEU A 109 10.17 -6.49 -2.78
CA LEU A 109 10.67 -6.31 -1.42
C LEU A 109 10.58 -4.84 -0.97
N THR A 110 11.05 -3.91 -1.80
CA THR A 110 10.97 -2.47 -1.53
C THR A 110 9.54 -2.03 -1.28
N THR A 111 8.60 -2.51 -2.10
CA THR A 111 7.16 -2.19 -1.94
C THR A 111 6.62 -2.70 -0.60
N VAL A 112 6.95 -3.93 -0.22
CA VAL A 112 6.52 -4.50 1.07
C VAL A 112 7.08 -3.68 2.24
N VAL A 113 8.35 -3.28 2.18
CA VAL A 113 9.00 -2.44 3.21
C VAL A 113 8.30 -1.08 3.32
N PHE A 114 8.05 -0.42 2.19
CA PHE A 114 7.35 0.86 2.17
C PHE A 114 5.93 0.74 2.70
N ARG A 115 5.21 -0.34 2.35
CA ARG A 115 3.84 -0.55 2.82
C ARG A 115 3.77 -0.84 4.32
N LEU A 116 4.72 -1.59 4.85
CA LEU A 116 4.87 -1.82 6.29
C LEU A 116 5.22 -0.52 7.01
N ALA A 117 6.17 0.26 6.50
CA ALA A 117 6.51 1.57 7.06
C ALA A 117 5.31 2.53 7.05
N THR A 118 4.49 2.48 6.00
CA THR A 118 3.24 3.25 5.89
C THR A 118 2.25 2.85 6.98
N LEU A 119 2.09 1.55 7.28
CA LEU A 119 1.25 1.08 8.38
C LEU A 119 1.80 1.52 9.75
N VAL A 120 3.11 1.40 9.99
CA VAL A 120 3.71 1.82 11.26
C VAL A 120 3.53 3.33 11.47
N THR A 121 3.78 4.14 10.45
CA THR A 121 3.62 5.58 10.53
C THR A 121 2.15 6.01 10.68
N SER A 122 1.18 5.29 10.10
CA SER A 122 -0.24 5.58 10.34
C SER A 122 -0.62 5.34 11.80
N LEU A 123 -0.06 4.31 12.44
CA LEU A 123 -0.31 4.08 13.87
C LEU A 123 0.20 5.26 14.71
N ILE A 124 1.36 5.81 14.39
CA ILE A 124 1.94 6.96 15.12
C ILE A 124 1.09 8.23 14.93
N ILE A 125 0.58 8.48 13.73
CA ILE A 125 -0.24 9.68 13.44
C ILE A 125 -1.61 9.61 14.11
N GLU A 126 -2.17 8.41 14.24
CA GLU A 126 -3.51 8.20 14.78
C GLU A 126 -3.52 7.84 16.28
N VAL A 127 -2.36 7.77 16.95
CA VAL A 127 -2.32 7.71 18.42
C VAL A 127 -2.80 9.07 18.96
N PRO A 128 -3.81 9.10 19.84
CA PRO A 128 -4.36 10.33 20.42
C PRO A 128 -3.34 11.11 21.27
#